data_AF-A0A917MZH1-F1
#
_entry.id   AF-A0A917MZH1-F1
#
_cell.length_a   1.000
_cell.length_b   1.000
_cell.length_c   1.000
_cell.angle_alpha   90.00
_cell.angle_beta   90.00
_cell.angle_gamma   90.00
#
_symmetry.space_group_name_H-M   'P 1'
#
loop_
_entity.id
_entity.type
_entity.pdbx_description
1 polymer ?
#
loop_
_entity_poly.entity_id
_entity_poly.type
_entity_poly.pdbx_seq_one_letter_code
_entity_poly.pdbx_strand_id
1 'polypeptide(L)'
;MELPQKLMNRKEEITAQFFQLAEEHIDDLLKGQITHRYAAADFAKLMFIHSRHLTNTIKLTTGRSPCDIMEERLMQEATRLLTTTDISIADLSVLFGYNDPANFIRFFKGMCGITPLQYRKQNATTA
;
A
#
# COMPACT_ATOMS: atom_id res chain seq x y z
N MET A 1 15.34 -6.91 37.28
CA MET A 1 15.57 -5.59 36.66
C MET A 1 14.68 -5.54 35.43
N GLU A 2 13.46 -5.06 35.59
CA GLU A 2 12.52 -4.91 34.47
C GLU A 2 12.83 -3.61 33.74
N LEU A 3 12.90 -3.67 32.41
CA LEU A 3 13.20 -2.52 31.58
C LEU A 3 12.02 -1.51 31.65
N PRO A 4 12.27 -0.20 31.79
CA PRO A 4 11.21 0.79 31.95
C PRO A 4 10.31 0.90 30.71
N GLN A 5 8.99 0.94 30.93
CA GLN A 5 7.86 1.00 29.97
C GLN A 5 7.86 2.16 28.95
N LYS A 6 8.88 3.02 28.91
CA LYS A 6 8.88 4.28 28.12
C LYS A 6 9.23 4.13 26.63
N LEU A 7 9.59 2.92 26.17
CA LEU A 7 9.91 2.64 24.76
C LEU A 7 8.74 2.07 23.95
N MET A 8 7.69 1.58 24.61
CA MET A 8 6.54 0.95 23.95
C MET A 8 5.67 2.00 23.24
N ASN A 9 5.45 3.16 23.87
CA ASN A 9 4.57 4.21 23.35
C ASN A 9 5.06 4.86 22.04
N ARG A 10 6.36 5.19 21.94
CA ARG A 10 6.86 5.92 20.75
C ARG A 10 6.83 5.07 19.48
N LYS A 11 7.07 3.77 19.61
CA LYS A 11 7.02 2.84 18.48
C LYS A 11 5.59 2.66 17.99
N GLU A 12 4.65 2.51 18.92
CA GLU A 12 3.21 2.43 18.64
C GLU A 12 2.70 3.72 17.99
N GLU A 13 3.11 4.90 18.48
CA GLU A 13 2.80 6.20 17.87
C GLU A 13 3.30 6.30 16.42
N ILE A 14 4.57 5.93 16.17
CA ILE A 14 5.15 5.91 14.82
C ILE A 14 4.35 4.96 13.92
N THR A 15 4.02 3.78 14.42
CA THR A 15 3.25 2.79 13.66
C THR A 15 1.85 3.29 13.34
N ALA A 16 1.14 3.87 14.30
CA ALA A 16 -0.18 4.46 14.09
C ALA A 16 -0.14 5.61 13.07
N GLN A 17 0.84 6.52 13.21
CA GLN A 17 1.01 7.64 12.28
C GLN A 17 1.37 7.16 10.86
N PHE A 18 2.19 6.12 10.73
CA PHE A 18 2.46 5.51 9.42
C PHE A 18 1.19 4.96 8.77
N PHE A 19 0.35 4.23 9.51
CA PHE A 19 -0.92 3.72 8.97
C PHE A 19 -1.85 4.86 8.55
N GLN A 20 -1.97 5.92 9.34
CA GLN A 20 -2.76 7.09 8.97
C GLN A 20 -2.27 7.70 7.65
N LEU A 21 -0.96 7.97 7.53
CA LEU A 21 -0.40 8.53 6.30
C LEU A 21 -0.54 7.57 5.10
N ALA A 22 -0.48 6.26 5.34
CA ALA A 22 -0.70 5.26 4.32
C ALA A 22 -2.15 5.30 3.80
N GLU A 23 -3.14 5.40 4.68
CA GLU A 23 -4.55 5.57 4.27
C GLU A 23 -4.75 6.84 3.46
N GLU A 24 -4.27 7.98 3.98
CA GLU A 24 -4.36 9.27 3.28
C GLU A 24 -3.72 9.21 1.89
N HIS A 25 -2.55 8.57 1.77
CA HIS A 25 -1.88 8.40 0.50
C HIS A 25 -2.66 7.51 -0.48
N ILE A 26 -3.25 6.41 -0.02
CA ILE A 26 -4.10 5.55 -0.85
C ILE A 26 -5.32 6.33 -1.35
N ASP A 27 -5.99 7.07 -0.48
CA ASP A 27 -7.12 7.91 -0.84
C ASP A 27 -6.76 8.96 -1.90
N ASP A 28 -5.61 9.61 -1.77
CA ASP A 28 -5.14 10.62 -2.72
C ASP A 28 -4.79 10.00 -4.08
N LEU A 29 -4.21 8.79 -4.10
CA LEU A 29 -4.01 8.02 -5.33
C LEU A 29 -5.35 7.71 -5.99
N LEU A 30 -6.33 7.18 -5.24
CA LEU A 30 -7.64 6.82 -5.76
C LEU A 30 -8.45 8.01 -6.30
N LYS A 31 -8.26 9.19 -5.71
CA LYS A 31 -8.84 10.45 -6.19
C LYS A 31 -8.08 11.06 -7.38
N GLY A 32 -6.95 10.47 -7.78
CA GLY A 32 -6.08 10.99 -8.83
C GLY A 32 -5.38 12.30 -8.46
N GLN A 33 -5.31 12.64 -7.18
CA GLN A 33 -4.63 13.85 -6.68
C GLN A 33 -3.11 13.69 -6.69
N ILE A 34 -2.65 12.45 -6.54
CA ILE A 34 -1.26 12.04 -6.63
C ILE A 34 -1.16 10.90 -7.64
N THR A 35 -0.08 10.85 -8.41
CA THR A 35 0.15 9.84 -9.46
C THR A 35 1.41 9.00 -9.23
N HIS A 36 2.09 9.17 -8.10
CA HIS A 36 3.27 8.40 -7.72
C HIS A 36 3.09 7.76 -6.35
N ARG A 37 3.67 6.57 -6.17
CA ARG A 37 3.62 5.85 -4.90
C ARG A 37 4.72 6.33 -3.97
N TYR A 38 4.37 6.53 -2.71
CA TYR A 38 5.34 6.80 -1.66
C TYR A 38 6.16 5.56 -1.34
N ALA A 39 7.46 5.76 -1.23
CA ALA A 39 8.38 4.81 -0.60
C ALA A 39 8.44 5.06 0.91
N ALA A 40 9.07 4.14 1.65
CA ALA A 40 9.30 4.30 3.09
C ALA A 40 10.04 5.62 3.43
N ALA A 41 10.86 6.15 2.53
CA ALA A 41 11.54 7.42 2.74
C ALA A 41 10.59 8.63 2.73
N ASP A 42 9.52 8.59 1.93
CA ASP A 42 8.55 9.68 1.83
C ASP A 42 7.71 9.77 3.11
N PHE A 43 7.20 8.62 3.59
CA PHE A 43 6.53 8.55 4.89
C PHE A 43 7.44 9.00 6.04
N ALA A 44 8.69 8.54 6.06
CA ALA A 44 9.63 8.92 7.10
C ALA A 44 9.91 10.43 7.11
N LYS A 45 9.98 11.06 5.93
CA LYS A 45 10.12 12.51 5.77
C LYS A 45 8.93 13.26 6.37
N LEU A 46 7.70 12.81 6.10
CA LEU A 46 6.48 13.39 6.67
C LEU A 46 6.41 13.27 8.20
N MET A 47 7.02 12.22 8.74
CA MET A 47 7.09 11.94 10.18
C MET A 47 8.32 12.53 10.87
N PHE A 48 9.17 13.26 10.12
CA PHE A 48 10.43 13.83 10.62
C PHE A 48 11.39 12.80 11.25
N ILE A 49 11.48 11.60 10.67
CA ILE A 49 12.38 10.53 11.10
C ILE A 49 13.19 9.96 9.94
N HIS A 50 14.25 9.21 10.26
CA HIS A 50 15.02 8.49 9.24
C HIS A 50 14.24 7.29 8.69
N SER A 51 14.31 7.07 7.38
CA SER A 51 13.67 5.92 6.70
C SER A 51 14.03 4.56 7.30
N ARG A 52 15.30 4.38 7.71
CA ARG A 52 15.74 3.17 8.43
C ARG A 52 15.03 3.01 9.78
N HIS A 53 14.84 4.12 10.52
CA HIS A 53 14.13 4.07 11.79
C HIS A 53 12.67 3.69 11.58
N LEU A 54 11.97 4.31 10.62
CA LEU A 54 10.61 3.93 10.25
C LEU A 54 10.54 2.43 9.92
N THR A 55 11.37 1.98 8.98
CA THR A 55 11.37 0.58 8.52
C THR A 55 11.57 -0.40 9.67
N ASN A 56 12.52 -0.13 10.56
CA ASN A 56 12.79 -1.00 11.72
C ASN A 56 11.63 -0.97 12.72
N THR A 57 11.04 0.20 12.97
CA THR A 57 9.91 0.34 13.89
C THR A 57 8.69 -0.40 13.37
N ILE A 58 8.31 -0.20 12.10
CA ILE A 58 7.17 -0.88 11.50
C ILE A 58 7.38 -2.40 11.55
N LYS A 59 8.54 -2.89 11.08
CA LYS A 59 8.87 -4.33 11.16
C LYS A 59 8.79 -4.89 12.57
N LEU A 60 9.27 -4.15 13.56
CA LEU A 60 9.25 -4.59 14.95
C LEU A 60 7.81 -4.69 15.50
N THR A 61 6.93 -3.75 15.14
CA THR A 61 5.57 -3.69 15.68
C THR A 61 4.55 -4.54 14.90
N THR A 62 4.77 -4.76 13.60
CA THR A 62 3.80 -5.43 12.71
C THR A 62 4.31 -6.75 12.14
N GLY A 63 5.62 -7.03 12.27
CA GLY A 63 6.28 -8.15 11.61
C GLY A 63 6.52 -7.95 10.10
N ARG A 64 6.15 -6.79 9.53
CA ARG A 64 6.13 -6.55 8.09
C ARG A 64 6.83 -5.25 7.70
N SER A 65 7.34 -5.16 6.47
CA SER A 65 7.95 -3.92 6.00
C SER A 65 6.89 -2.86 5.63
N PRO A 66 7.22 -1.55 5.68
CA PRO A 66 6.32 -0.52 5.15
C PRO A 66 5.93 -0.77 3.68
N CYS A 67 6.85 -1.31 2.87
CA CYS A 67 6.60 -1.65 1.48
C CYS A 67 5.56 -2.76 1.37
N ASP A 68 5.71 -3.84 2.15
CA ASP A 68 4.79 -4.98 2.14
C ASP A 68 3.37 -4.52 2.49
N ILE A 69 3.26 -3.65 3.50
CA ILE A 69 1.97 -3.09 3.94
C ILE A 69 1.34 -2.28 2.81
N MET A 70 2.10 -1.37 2.20
CA MET A 70 1.60 -0.57 1.08
C MET A 70 1.18 -1.43 -0.11
N GLU A 71 1.97 -2.44 -0.47
CA GLU A 71 1.66 -3.35 -1.56
C GLU A 71 0.38 -4.14 -1.31
N GLU A 72 0.16 -4.64 -0.09
CA GLU A 72 -1.10 -5.30 0.26
C GLU A 72 -2.30 -4.34 0.23
N ARG A 73 -2.14 -3.12 0.71
CA ARG A 73 -3.22 -2.11 0.68
C ARG A 73 -3.58 -1.73 -0.76
N LEU A 74 -2.59 -1.52 -1.61
CA LEU A 74 -2.80 -1.32 -3.05
C LEU A 74 -3.49 -2.54 -3.67
N MET A 75 -3.09 -3.75 -3.28
CA MET A 75 -3.69 -4.98 -3.79
C MET A 75 -5.17 -5.09 -3.42
N GLN A 76 -5.55 -4.73 -2.19
CA GLN A 76 -6.94 -4.69 -1.73
C GLN A 76 -7.80 -3.70 -2.54
N GLU A 77 -7.29 -2.49 -2.77
CA GLU A 77 -8.03 -1.50 -3.58
C GLU A 77 -8.10 -1.90 -5.05
N ALA A 78 -7.04 -2.49 -5.59
CA ALA A 78 -7.03 -2.98 -6.96
C ALA A 78 -8.09 -4.09 -7.16
N THR A 79 -8.16 -5.10 -6.28
CA THR A 79 -9.19 -6.14 -6.40
C THR A 79 -10.60 -5.57 -6.25
N ARG A 80 -10.81 -4.65 -5.30
CA ARG A 80 -12.10 -3.98 -5.11
C ARG A 80 -12.53 -3.23 -6.37
N LEU A 81 -11.66 -2.42 -6.96
CA LEU A 81 -11.97 -1.68 -8.19
C LEU A 81 -12.22 -2.61 -9.37
N LEU A 82 -11.47 -3.71 -9.48
CA LEU A 82 -11.66 -4.69 -10.55
C LEU A 82 -13.04 -5.38 -10.51
N THR A 83 -13.64 -5.53 -9.33
CA THR A 83 -14.93 -6.23 -9.14
C THR A 83 -16.13 -5.32 -9.01
N THR A 84 -15.92 -4.05 -8.62
CA THR A 84 -17.00 -3.09 -8.39
C THR A 84 -17.13 -2.04 -9.49
N THR A 85 -16.21 -2.00 -10.45
CA THR A 85 -16.19 -1.00 -11.54
C THR A 85 -15.73 -1.59 -12.87
N ASP A 86 -15.98 -0.86 -13.96
CA ASP A 86 -15.52 -1.20 -15.31
C ASP A 86 -14.17 -0.57 -15.68
N ILE A 87 -13.38 -0.11 -14.70
CA ILE A 87 -12.09 0.55 -14.94
C ILE A 87 -11.19 -0.27 -15.87
N SER A 88 -10.53 0.34 -16.85
CA SER A 88 -9.62 -0.43 -17.69
C SER A 88 -8.36 -0.84 -16.91
N ILE A 89 -7.68 -1.93 -17.31
CA ILE A 89 -6.42 -2.32 -16.65
C ILE A 89 -5.33 -1.26 -16.87
N ALA A 90 -5.41 -0.51 -17.98
CA ALA A 90 -4.52 0.60 -18.27
C ALA A 90 -4.76 1.78 -17.32
N ASP A 91 -6.02 2.18 -17.12
CA ASP A 91 -6.36 3.28 -16.21
C ASP A 91 -6.05 2.90 -14.76
N LEU A 92 -6.34 1.65 -14.37
CA LEU A 92 -5.98 1.13 -13.05
C LEU A 92 -4.46 1.15 -12.83
N SER A 93 -3.66 0.81 -13.85
CA SER A 93 -2.20 0.92 -13.76
C SER A 93 -1.76 2.37 -13.51
N VAL A 94 -2.32 3.32 -14.24
CA VAL A 94 -1.98 4.75 -14.09
C VAL A 94 -2.40 5.26 -12.71
N LEU A 95 -3.60 4.91 -12.25
CA LEU A 95 -4.13 5.30 -10.94
C LEU A 95 -3.23 4.84 -9.78
N PHE A 96 -2.61 3.67 -9.92
CA PHE A 96 -1.71 3.09 -8.92
C PHE A 96 -0.24 3.52 -9.13
N GLY A 97 0.01 4.51 -9.98
CA GLY A 97 1.32 5.10 -10.23
C GLY A 97 2.31 4.19 -10.97
N TYR A 98 1.80 3.32 -11.85
CA TYR A 98 2.63 2.53 -12.75
C TYR A 98 2.70 3.20 -14.13
N ASN A 99 3.94 3.44 -14.59
CA ASN A 99 4.20 4.03 -15.90
C ASN A 99 3.87 3.09 -17.09
N ASP A 100 3.76 1.78 -16.83
CA ASP A 100 3.49 0.76 -17.85
C ASP A 100 2.53 -0.29 -17.26
N PRO A 101 1.36 -0.52 -17.89
CA PRO A 101 0.42 -1.57 -17.51
C PRO A 101 1.04 -2.96 -17.34
N ALA A 102 2.10 -3.30 -18.08
CA ALA A 102 2.77 -4.58 -17.93
C ALA A 102 3.43 -4.73 -16.55
N ASN A 103 3.92 -3.64 -15.95
CA ASN A 103 4.48 -3.67 -14.60
C ASN A 103 3.39 -3.90 -13.55
N PHE A 104 2.24 -3.23 -13.69
CA PHE A 104 1.09 -3.46 -12.82
C PHE A 104 0.59 -4.90 -12.92
N ILE A 105 0.44 -5.44 -14.14
CA ILE A 105 0.01 -6.83 -14.36
C ILE A 105 0.98 -7.83 -13.72
N ARG A 106 2.31 -7.61 -13.85
CA ARG A 106 3.33 -8.44 -13.21
C ARG A 106 3.23 -8.40 -11.69
N PHE A 107 3.10 -7.21 -11.11
CA PHE A 107 2.90 -7.01 -9.67
C PHE A 107 1.64 -7.74 -9.19
N PHE A 108 0.49 -7.47 -9.80
CA PHE A 108 -0.79 -8.07 -9.43
C PHE A 108 -0.73 -9.60 -9.52
N LYS A 109 -0.15 -10.14 -10.61
CA LYS A 109 0.02 -11.58 -10.76
C LYS A 109 0.98 -12.16 -9.72
N GLY A 110 2.03 -11.44 -9.35
CA GLY A 110 2.94 -11.85 -8.27
C GLY A 110 2.23 -11.97 -6.92
N MET A 111 1.30 -11.06 -6.64
CA MET A 111 0.54 -11.02 -5.39
C MET A 111 -0.65 -12.00 -5.37
N CYS A 112 -1.42 -12.11 -6.46
CA CYS A 112 -2.66 -12.90 -6.53
C CYS A 112 -2.54 -14.22 -7.29
N GLY A 113 -1.42 -14.50 -7.95
CA GLY A 113 -1.19 -15.70 -8.78
C GLY A 113 -1.82 -15.65 -10.18
N ILE A 114 -2.76 -14.73 -10.43
CA ILE A 114 -3.46 -14.56 -11.72
C ILE A 114 -3.43 -13.11 -12.19
N THR A 115 -3.67 -12.87 -13.48
CA THR A 115 -3.69 -11.51 -14.04
C THR A 115 -4.91 -10.71 -13.57
N PRO A 116 -4.86 -9.36 -13.55
CA PRO A 116 -6.01 -8.51 -13.23
C PRO A 116 -7.27 -8.84 -14.06
N LEU A 117 -7.09 -9.11 -15.36
CA LEU A 117 -8.19 -9.45 -16.26
C LEU A 117 -8.81 -10.82 -15.92
N GLN A 118 -7.99 -11.81 -15.57
CA GLN A 118 -8.48 -13.11 -15.10
C GLN A 118 -9.23 -12.96 -13.77
N TYR A 119 -8.68 -12.18 -12.84
CA TYR A 119 -9.32 -11.90 -11.56
C TYR A 119 -10.69 -11.26 -11.75
N ARG A 120 -10.81 -10.23 -12.60
CA ARG A 120 -12.09 -9.63 -12.97
C ARG A 120 -13.06 -10.66 -13.52
N LYS A 121 -12.65 -11.51 -14.47
CA LYS A 121 -13.53 -12.51 -15.07
C LYS A 121 -14.04 -13.55 -14.06
N GLN A 122 -13.24 -13.90 -13.07
CA GLN A 122 -13.62 -14.88 -12.04
C GLN A 122 -14.53 -14.29 -10.97
N ASN A 123 -14.43 -12.99 -10.72
CA ASN A 123 -15.12 -12.30 -9.63
C ASN A 123 -16.12 -11.24 -10.11
N ALA A 124 -16.32 -11.12 -11.42
CA ALA A 124 -17.40 -10.31 -11.98
C ALA A 124 -18.69 -10.90 -11.42
N THR A 125 -19.36 -10.14 -10.56
CA THR A 125 -20.68 -10.51 -10.07
C THR A 125 -21.56 -10.62 -11.31
N THR A 126 -21.94 -11.84 -11.67
CA THR A 126 -23.05 -12.09 -12.57
C THR A 126 -24.28 -11.45 -11.93
N ALA A 127 -24.62 -10.25 -12.38
CA ALA A 127 -25.94 -9.65 -12.19
C ALA A 127 -26.82 -10.09 -13.36
#